data_AF-A0A7Z2W1G7-F1
#
_entry.id   AF-A0A7Z2W1G7-F1
#
_cell.length_a   1.000
_cell.length_b   1.000
_cell.length_c   1.000
_cell.angle_alpha   90.00
_cell.angle_beta   90.00
_cell.angle_gamma   90.00
#
_symmetry.space_group_name_H-M   'P 1'
#
loop_
_entity.id
_entity.type
_entity.pdbx_description
1 polymer ?
#
loop_
_entity_poly.entity_id
_entity_poly.type
_entity_poly.pdbx_seq_one_letter_code
_entity_poly.pdbx_strand_id
1 'polypeptide(L)'
;MTQAFALDKRVTLQARSGTRDGLNAPARSWANVLGGDGKMWAWVRDITGRQYVAAGGTQNTVQTEIGIRRRAGVLPSMRVLHGGFTYDIQAVLEHDRNWLILMCKKGPANG
;
A
#
# COMPACT_ATOMS: atom_id res chain seq x y z
N MET A 1 -3.84 22.69 12.40
CA MET A 1 -3.92 21.49 13.26
C MET A 1 -2.95 20.48 12.68
N THR A 2 -1.80 20.26 13.32
CA THR A 2 -0.79 19.32 12.81
C THR A 2 -1.27 17.90 13.10
N GLN A 3 -1.82 17.20 12.11
CA GLN A 3 -2.10 15.77 12.25
C GLN A 3 -0.76 15.05 12.41
N ALA A 4 -0.39 14.74 13.66
CA ALA A 4 0.76 13.91 13.96
C ALA A 4 0.42 12.47 13.57
N PHE A 5 0.87 12.05 12.40
CA PHE A 5 0.73 10.67 11.96
C PHE A 5 1.67 9.78 12.78
N ALA A 6 1.14 9.09 13.79
CA ALA A 6 1.89 8.13 14.58
C ALA A 6 2.15 6.87 13.74
N LEU A 7 3.42 6.62 13.47
CA LEU A 7 3.93 5.51 12.67
C LEU A 7 3.96 4.22 13.52
N ASP A 8 2.79 3.70 13.92
CA ASP A 8 2.69 2.59 14.89
C ASP A 8 2.59 1.20 14.24
N LYS A 9 2.43 1.10 12.92
CA LYS A 9 2.21 -0.17 12.23
C LYS A 9 3.43 -0.55 11.40
N ARG A 10 3.80 -1.83 11.46
CA ARG A 10 4.81 -2.43 10.57
C ARG A 10 4.12 -3.00 9.34
N VAL A 11 4.48 -2.50 8.16
CA VAL A 11 3.96 -2.96 6.87
C VAL A 11 5.10 -3.40 5.97
N THR A 12 4.86 -4.37 5.10
CA THR A 12 5.85 -4.85 4.12
C THR A 12 5.49 -4.33 2.75
N LEU A 13 6.36 -3.53 2.13
CA LEU A 13 6.15 -3.07 0.76
C LEU A 13 6.81 -4.04 -0.21
N GLN A 14 6.04 -4.54 -1.17
CA GLN A 14 6.51 -5.42 -2.22
C GLN A 14 6.31 -4.79 -3.59
N ALA A 15 7.39 -4.79 -4.38
CA ALA A 15 7.35 -4.41 -5.78
C ALA A 15 7.25 -5.65 -6.64
N ARG A 16 6.50 -5.53 -7.74
CA ARG A 16 6.42 -6.58 -8.75
C ARG A 16 7.74 -6.63 -9.50
N SER A 17 8.54 -7.67 -9.30
CA SER A 17 9.75 -7.88 -10.07
C SER A 17 9.33 -8.55 -11.38
N GLY A 18 9.38 -7.81 -12.48
CA GLY A 18 9.07 -8.30 -13.82
C GLY A 18 10.17 -9.17 -14.42
N THR A 19 10.96 -9.86 -13.60
CA THR A 19 12.03 -10.73 -14.08
C THR A 19 11.37 -11.94 -14.75
N ARG A 20 11.34 -11.91 -16.07
CA ARG A 20 10.90 -13.02 -16.92
C ARG A 20 11.86 -14.18 -16.68
N ASP A 21 11.40 -15.21 -15.98
CA ASP A 21 12.18 -16.43 -15.84
C ASP A 21 12.30 -17.12 -17.21
N GLY A 22 13.41 -17.84 -17.44
CA GLY A 22 13.78 -18.47 -18.71
C GLY A 22 12.82 -19.57 -19.20
N LEU A 23 11.75 -19.85 -18.44
CA LEU A 23 10.72 -20.85 -18.71
C LEU A 23 9.40 -20.29 -19.30
N ASN A 24 9.35 -19.01 -19.69
CA ASN A 24 8.17 -18.40 -20.32
C ASN A 24 6.87 -18.51 -19.48
N ALA A 25 6.98 -18.76 -18.17
CA ALA A 25 5.90 -18.58 -17.21
C ALA A 25 5.98 -17.14 -16.68
N PRO A 26 4.86 -16.39 -16.57
CA PRO A 26 4.86 -15.09 -15.93
C PRO A 26 5.08 -15.27 -14.42
N ALA A 27 6.34 -15.35 -14.00
CA ALA A 27 6.71 -15.32 -12.60
C ALA A 27 6.26 -13.98 -12.01
N ARG A 28 5.06 -13.94 -11.41
CA ARG A 28 4.56 -12.82 -10.60
C ARG A 28 5.32 -12.80 -9.27
N SER A 29 6.64 -12.70 -9.35
CA SER A 29 7.50 -12.62 -8.17
C SER A 29 7.37 -11.22 -7.57
N TRP A 30 7.10 -11.19 -6.28
CA TRP A 30 7.00 -9.95 -5.51
C TRP A 30 8.26 -9.85 -4.66
N ALA A 31 9.07 -8.83 -4.93
CA ALA A 31 10.30 -8.57 -4.20
C ALA A 31 10.04 -7.53 -3.10
N ASN A 32 10.60 -7.74 -1.91
CA ASN A 32 10.54 -6.75 -0.85
C ASN A 32 11.34 -5.50 -1.28
N VAL A 33 10.69 -4.34 -1.28
CA VAL A 33 11.32 -3.06 -1.64
C VAL A 33 12.29 -2.59 -0.56
N LEU A 34 12.05 -3.02 0.69
CA LEU A 34 12.91 -2.70 1.82
C LEU A 34 13.96 -3.78 2.03
N GLY A 35 15.23 -3.37 2.11
CA GLY A 35 16.30 -4.19 2.66
C GLY A 35 16.17 -4.39 4.18
N GLY A 36 16.84 -5.40 4.72
CA GLY A 36 16.76 -5.78 6.14
C GLY A 36 15.50 -6.59 6.45
N ASP A 37 14.75 -6.22 7.48
CA ASP A 37 13.54 -6.92 7.96
C ASP A 37 12.37 -6.95 6.95
N GLY A 38 12.48 -6.25 5.82
CA GLY A 38 11.41 -6.10 4.83
C GLY A 38 10.20 -5.27 5.30
N LYS A 39 10.22 -4.79 6.56
CA LYS A 39 9.11 -4.08 7.21
C LYS A 39 9.44 -2.61 7.43
N MET A 40 8.56 -1.72 7.03
CA MET A 40 8.61 -0.29 7.30
C MET A 40 7.54 0.14 8.28
N TRP A 41 7.80 1.24 8.98
CA TRP A 41 6.77 1.89 9.75
C TRP A 41 5.83 2.67 8.84
N ALA A 42 4.54 2.49 9.06
CA ALA A 42 3.46 3.16 8.38
C ALA A 42 2.33 3.42 9.37
N TRP A 43 1.44 4.34 9.03
CA TRP A 43 0.13 4.42 9.64
C TRP A 43 -0.89 3.83 8.68
N VAL A 44 -1.89 3.14 9.22
CA VAL A 44 -2.95 2.48 8.44
C VAL A 44 -4.28 3.03 8.95
N ARG A 45 -5.09 3.60 8.05
CA ARG A 45 -6.45 4.08 8.34
C ARG A 45 -7.40 3.49 7.34
N ASP A 46 -8.43 2.80 7.80
CA ASP A 46 -9.50 2.34 6.93
C ASP A 46 -10.50 3.47 6.69
N ILE A 47 -10.70 3.82 5.41
CA ILE A 47 -11.78 4.69 4.97
C ILE A 47 -13.05 3.86 5.01
N THR A 48 -13.73 3.86 6.15
CA THR A 48 -15.07 3.27 6.28
C THR A 48 -16.12 4.21 5.69
N GLY A 49 -17.26 3.65 5.26
CA GLY A 49 -18.26 4.25 4.35
C GLY A 49 -18.87 5.62 4.67
N ARG A 50 -18.44 6.34 5.72
CA ARG A 50 -18.87 7.73 5.96
C ARG A 50 -18.16 8.76 5.07
N GLN A 51 -16.91 8.54 4.66
CA GLN A 51 -16.24 9.42 3.69
C GLN A 51 -16.56 9.07 2.22
N TYR A 52 -17.13 7.89 2.00
CA TYR A 52 -17.51 7.36 0.69
C TYR A 52 -18.63 8.16 0.01
N VAL A 53 -19.48 8.85 0.79
CA VAL A 53 -20.61 9.64 0.28
C VAL A 53 -20.15 10.87 -0.53
N ALA A 54 -18.93 11.37 -0.31
CA ALA A 54 -18.41 12.54 -1.03
C ALA A 54 -17.84 12.21 -2.43
N ALA A 55 -17.57 10.92 -2.73
CA ALA A 55 -16.85 10.52 -3.94
C ALA A 55 -17.73 9.90 -5.05
N GLY A 56 -19.05 9.76 -4.84
CA GLY A 56 -20.02 9.43 -5.90
C GLY A 56 -19.87 8.08 -6.61
N GLY A 57 -19.05 7.15 -6.10
CA GLY A 57 -18.72 5.90 -6.81
C GLY A 57 -19.16 4.65 -6.06
N THR A 58 -20.05 3.87 -6.67
CA THR A 58 -20.55 2.52 -6.30
C THR A 58 -19.45 1.44 -6.29
N GLN A 59 -18.41 1.58 -5.46
CA GLN A 59 -17.54 0.47 -5.10
C GLN A 59 -17.54 0.23 -3.59
N ASN A 60 -18.39 -0.71 -3.13
CA ASN A 60 -18.48 -1.22 -1.76
C ASN A 60 -17.20 -1.99 -1.35
N THR A 61 -16.05 -1.35 -1.53
CA THR A 61 -14.73 -1.86 -1.29
C THR A 61 -14.13 -1.00 -0.18
N VAL A 62 -13.70 -1.65 0.90
CA VAL A 62 -12.95 -0.98 1.97
C VAL A 62 -11.66 -0.43 1.37
N GLN A 63 -11.58 0.90 1.25
CA GLN A 63 -10.35 1.59 0.92
C GLN A 63 -9.57 1.82 2.22
N THR A 64 -8.28 1.54 2.18
CA THR A 64 -7.37 1.71 3.30
C THR A 64 -6.28 2.69 2.89
N GLU A 65 -6.18 3.81 3.60
CA GLU A 65 -5.09 4.77 3.48
C GLU A 65 -3.91 4.29 4.31
N ILE A 66 -2.77 4.14 3.66
CA ILE A 66 -1.51 3.78 4.30
C ILE A 66 -0.54 4.93 4.09
N GLY A 67 -0.24 5.68 5.14
CA GLY A 67 0.74 6.73 5.03
C GLY A 67 2.12 6.32 5.53
N ILE A 68 3.11 6.71 4.74
CA ILE A 68 4.52 6.38 4.93
C ILE A 68 5.37 7.64 4.80
N ARG A 69 6.59 7.59 5.31
CA ARG A 69 7.59 8.62 5.00
C ARG A 69 7.87 8.65 3.50
N ARG A 70 8.05 9.85 2.95
CA ARG A 70 8.42 10.06 1.54
C ARG A 70 9.62 9.20 1.18
N ARG A 71 9.45 8.35 0.18
CA ARG A 71 10.48 7.47 -0.35
C ARG A 71 10.40 7.48 -1.86
N ALA A 72 11.54 7.72 -2.50
CA ALA A 72 11.65 7.59 -3.95
C ALA A 72 11.50 6.11 -4.34
N GLY A 73 10.80 5.86 -5.44
CA GLY A 73 10.59 4.51 -5.96
C GLY A 73 9.35 3.80 -5.43
N VAL A 74 8.43 4.47 -4.75
CA VAL A 74 7.10 3.92 -4.47
C VAL A 74 6.22 4.08 -5.71
N LEU A 75 5.76 2.96 -6.26
CA LEU A 75 4.93 2.93 -7.46
C LEU A 75 3.54 2.38 -7.15
N PRO A 76 2.49 2.83 -7.87
CA PRO A 76 1.14 2.25 -7.73
C PRO A 76 1.07 0.78 -8.20
N SER A 77 2.05 0.29 -8.95
CA SER A 77 2.15 -1.13 -9.32
C SER A 77 2.62 -2.05 -8.18
N MET A 78 2.87 -1.49 -6.98
CA MET A 78 3.32 -2.21 -5.80
C MET A 78 2.15 -2.65 -4.91
N ARG A 79 2.42 -3.55 -3.97
CA ARG A 79 1.47 -3.98 -2.95
C ARG A 79 2.06 -3.89 -1.56
N VAL A 80 1.20 -3.69 -0.56
CA VAL A 80 1.56 -3.62 0.85
C VAL A 80 0.98 -4.84 1.57
N LEU A 81 1.77 -5.50 2.42
CA LEU A 81 1.30 -6.58 3.28
C LEU A 81 1.28 -6.11 4.73
N HIS A 82 0.15 -6.31 5.40
CA HIS A 82 -0.01 -5.96 6.80
C HIS A 82 -1.02 -6.88 7.48
N GLY A 83 -0.67 -7.43 8.64
CA GLY A 83 -1.58 -8.24 9.45
C GLY A 83 -2.17 -9.48 8.74
N GLY A 84 -1.45 -10.06 7.78
CA GLY A 84 -1.92 -11.19 6.97
C GLY A 84 -2.80 -10.80 5.77
N PHE A 85 -3.11 -9.52 5.60
CA PHE A 85 -3.84 -9.01 4.44
C PHE A 85 -2.89 -8.41 3.40
N THR A 86 -3.29 -8.53 2.14
CA THR A 86 -2.63 -7.87 1.02
C THR A 86 -3.44 -6.64 0.62
N TYR A 87 -2.77 -5.51 0.54
CA TYR A 87 -3.29 -4.21 0.18
C TYR A 87 -2.70 -3.81 -1.16
N ASP A 88 -3.54 -3.73 -2.19
CA ASP A 88 -3.12 -3.35 -3.53
C ASP A 88 -3.13 -1.83 -3.65
N ILE A 89 -2.02 -1.21 -4.08
CA ILE A 89 -1.92 0.24 -4.16
C ILE A 89 -2.67 0.71 -5.40
N GLN A 90 -3.71 1.52 -5.20
CA GLN A 90 -4.54 2.06 -6.28
C GLN A 90 -4.07 3.46 -6.68
N ALA A 91 -3.67 4.27 -5.71
CA ALA A 91 -3.12 5.60 -5.96
C ALA A 91 -2.05 5.96 -4.92
N VAL A 92 -1.10 6.79 -5.34
CA VAL A 92 -0.06 7.36 -4.49
C VAL A 92 -0.29 8.87 -4.46
N LEU A 93 -0.61 9.41 -3.30
CA LEU A 93 -0.87 10.82 -3.06
C LEU A 93 0.28 11.41 -2.25
N GLU A 94 0.81 12.54 -2.70
CA GLU A 94 1.81 13.29 -1.94
C GLU A 94 1.07 14.29 -1.05
N HIS A 95 0.97 14.02 0.25
CA HIS A 95 0.28 14.92 1.18
C HIS A 95 1.18 16.07 1.63
N ASP A 96 2.49 15.81 1.75
CA ASP A 96 3.46 16.76 2.29
C ASP A 96 4.86 16.50 1.71
N ARG A 97 5.81 17.43 1.90
CA ARG A 97 7.22 17.21 1.47
C ARG A 97 7.87 15.98 2.11
N ASN A 98 7.33 15.50 3.23
CA ASN A 98 7.89 14.38 3.99
C ASN A 98 6.99 13.13 4.04
N TRP A 99 5.77 13.18 3.51
CA TRP A 99 4.77 12.12 3.67
C TRP A 99 4.10 11.74 2.36
N LEU A 100 3.94 10.43 2.15
CA LEU A 100 3.17 9.86 1.05
C LEU A 100 1.98 9.10 1.63
N ILE A 101 0.80 9.30 1.06
CA ILE A 101 -0.43 8.57 1.37
C ILE A 101 -0.68 7.60 0.23
N LEU A 102 -0.75 6.32 0.56
CA LEU A 102 -1.05 5.26 -0.39
C LEU A 102 -2.51 4.88 -0.21
N MET A 103 -3.31 5.14 -1.24
CA MET A 103 -4.68 4.65 -1.31
C MET A 103 -4.60 3.18 -1.71
N CYS A 104 -4.93 2.30 -0.78
CA CYS A 104 -4.89 0.86 -1.02
C CYS A 104 -6.29 0.27 -1.01
N LYS A 105 -6.49 -0.77 -1.80
CA LYS A 105 -7.66 -1.63 -1.74
C LYS A 105 -7.30 -2.88 -0.94
N LYS A 106 -8.07 -3.17 0.10
CA LYS A 106 -7.94 -4.44 0.83
C LYS A 106 -8.39 -5.58 -0.09
N GLY A 107 -7.46 -6.42 -0.50
CA GLY A 107 -7.75 -7.63 -1.28
C GLY A 107 -8.12 -8.80 -0.37
N PRO A 108 -8.83 -9.82 -0.88
CA PRO A 108 -8.96 -11.09 -0.17
C PRO A 108 -7.56 -11.63 0.11
N ALA A 109 -7.32 -12.10 1.33
CA ALA A 109 -6.11 -12.85 1.65
C ALA A 109 -6.09 -14.06 0.71
N ASN A 110 -5.12 -14.11 -0.23
CA ASN A 110 -4.90 -15.31 -1.00
C ASN A 110 -4.54 -16.41 0.01
N GLY A 111 -5.47 -17.34 0.22
CA GLY A 111 -5.21 -18.62 0.86
C GLY A 111 -4.34 -19.50 0.00
#